data_AF-A0A8J9ZRZ5-F1
#
_entry.id   AF-A0A8J9ZRZ5-F1
#
_cell.length_a   1.000
_cell.length_b   1.000
_cell.length_c   1.000
_cell.angle_alpha   90.00
_cell.angle_beta   90.00
_cell.angle_gamma   90.00
#
_symmetry.space_group_name_H-M   'P 1'
#
loop_
_entity.id
_entity.type
_entity.pdbx_description
1 polymer ?
#
loop_
_entity_poly.entity_id
_entity_poly.type
_entity_poly.pdbx_seq_one_letter_code
_entity_poly.pdbx_strand_id
1 'polypeptide(L)'
;MPVVDGNVDSEGEDMDQSTPDSDKSNSEESATSSASEEDDESSAGLFFCFAELDEEDCDRRRTECMADMADLERQFTDLKEQLYRERMSQIEVKLEEAKMGCAPEYVEPLTQLRVNMQTRTEVAGIVRELKIQNIRNQYEAELQATRQHFESEKLLLVDEMRNEIEEKIRRLEEDRHSADLSTDLWTESEQVKRSRRKTDPLHPKKKKTVTISGPFLVYQLKENDILEDWTAIRKMTVARRRLSAGSHSHRSGRENGMGDRLDY
;
A
#
# COMPACT_ATOMS: atom_id res chain seq x y z
N MET A 1 8.17 14.54 -24.75
CA MET A 1 9.44 14.04 -24.18
C MET A 1 9.53 14.48 -22.74
N PRO A 2 9.81 13.54 -21.83
CA PRO A 2 10.77 13.78 -20.77
C PRO A 2 11.77 12.63 -20.62
N VAL A 3 12.79 12.93 -19.82
CA VAL A 3 14.16 12.42 -19.83
C VAL A 3 14.33 11.21 -18.91
N VAL A 4 15.33 10.41 -19.27
CA VAL A 4 15.93 9.25 -18.59
C VAL A 4 16.47 9.61 -17.20
N ASP A 5 16.25 8.73 -16.23
CA ASP A 5 17.23 8.45 -15.19
C ASP A 5 17.54 6.94 -15.22
N GLY A 6 18.81 6.64 -15.41
CA GLY A 6 19.35 5.29 -15.39
C GLY A 6 19.96 4.92 -14.05
N ASN A 7 20.40 3.66 -13.99
CA ASN A 7 21.42 3.06 -13.15
C ASN A 7 20.92 1.93 -12.24
N VAL A 8 21.05 0.68 -12.71
CA VAL A 8 21.70 -0.37 -11.91
C VAL A 8 22.39 -1.36 -12.87
N ASP A 9 23.72 -1.35 -12.83
CA ASP A 9 24.59 -2.39 -13.39
C ASP A 9 24.46 -3.68 -12.57
N SER A 10 24.49 -4.84 -13.23
CA SER A 10 25.06 -6.06 -12.64
C SER A 10 25.57 -6.93 -13.78
N GLU A 11 26.88 -6.95 -13.90
CA GLU A 11 27.68 -7.69 -14.86
C GLU A 11 27.65 -9.20 -14.59
N GLY A 12 28.16 -9.94 -15.58
CA GLY A 12 27.93 -11.35 -15.82
C GLY A 12 28.47 -12.33 -14.81
N GLU A 13 28.00 -13.56 -14.94
CA GLU A 13 28.71 -14.73 -14.43
C GLU A 13 28.76 -15.81 -15.49
N ASP A 14 29.99 -16.25 -15.69
CA ASP A 14 30.50 -17.16 -16.70
C ASP A 14 30.03 -18.60 -16.50
N MET A 15 29.93 -19.26 -17.64
CA MET A 15 29.73 -20.68 -17.80
C MET A 15 31.09 -21.38 -17.65
N ASP A 16 31.31 -22.15 -16.57
CA ASP A 16 32.45 -23.07 -16.49
C ASP A 16 32.10 -24.41 -15.81
N GLN A 17 32.57 -25.48 -16.45
CA GLN A 17 32.46 -26.87 -16.06
C GLN A 17 33.64 -27.22 -15.15
N SER A 18 33.41 -27.93 -14.04
CA SER A 18 34.44 -28.78 -13.42
C SER A 18 33.84 -29.76 -12.42
N THR A 19 34.03 -31.05 -12.69
CA THR A 19 33.89 -32.19 -11.77
C THR A 19 34.95 -32.13 -10.67
N PRO A 20 34.62 -32.31 -9.38
CA PRO A 20 35.62 -32.57 -8.37
C PRO A 20 35.72 -34.08 -8.07
N ASP A 21 36.79 -34.69 -8.57
CA ASP A 21 37.39 -35.86 -7.91
C ASP A 21 38.03 -35.41 -6.60
N SER A 22 37.86 -36.20 -5.54
CA SER A 22 38.53 -35.99 -4.26
C SER A 22 38.89 -37.33 -3.65
N ASP A 23 40.09 -37.78 -3.98
CA ASP A 23 40.87 -38.73 -3.19
C ASP A 23 41.15 -38.15 -1.79
N LYS A 24 40.80 -38.91 -0.75
CA LYS A 24 41.39 -38.72 0.59
C LYS A 24 41.40 -40.01 1.42
N SER A 25 42.52 -40.71 1.30
CA SER A 25 43.41 -41.19 2.36
C SER A 25 42.86 -41.95 3.59
N ASN A 26 43.47 -43.13 3.77
CA ASN A 26 44.10 -43.62 5.01
C ASN A 26 43.17 -44.16 6.13
N SER A 27 43.26 -45.46 6.44
CA SER A 27 43.87 -45.90 7.70
C SER A 27 43.92 -47.45 7.80
N GLU A 28 45.10 -48.07 7.67
CA GLU A 28 45.93 -48.70 8.73
C GLU A 28 45.31 -49.94 9.42
N GLU A 29 45.89 -51.09 9.07
CA GLU A 29 46.42 -52.14 9.97
C GLU A 29 45.72 -52.34 11.33
N SER A 30 45.14 -53.53 11.53
CA SER A 30 45.12 -54.18 12.85
C SER A 30 45.01 -55.69 12.68
N ALA A 31 46.14 -56.30 12.33
CA ALA A 31 46.42 -57.68 12.68
C ALA A 31 46.47 -57.79 14.21
N THR A 32 45.49 -58.46 14.82
CA THR A 32 45.56 -58.87 16.22
C THR A 32 45.91 -60.36 16.25
N SER A 33 47.22 -60.62 16.22
CA SER A 33 47.82 -61.89 16.58
C SER A 33 47.79 -62.05 18.09
N SER A 34 46.83 -62.83 18.60
CA SER A 34 46.85 -63.31 19.98
C SER A 34 47.34 -64.75 19.97
N ALA A 35 48.67 -64.88 20.07
CA ALA A 35 49.32 -66.12 20.48
C ALA A 35 49.06 -66.30 21.98
N SER A 36 48.36 -67.36 22.34
CA SER A 36 48.27 -67.88 23.69
C SER A 36 48.62 -69.35 23.60
N GLU A 37 49.82 -69.65 24.08
CA GLU A 37 50.36 -70.99 24.20
C GLU A 37 49.84 -71.58 25.51
N GLU A 38 48.94 -72.55 25.38
CA GLU A 38 48.66 -73.53 26.42
C GLU A 38 48.85 -74.91 25.80
N ASP A 39 49.86 -75.62 26.31
CA ASP A 39 50.08 -77.04 26.10
C ASP A 39 48.87 -77.81 26.60
N ASP A 40 48.21 -78.55 25.70
CA ASP A 40 47.44 -79.72 26.10
C ASP A 40 47.58 -80.84 25.06
N GLU A 41 48.04 -81.98 25.56
CA GLU A 41 48.28 -83.26 24.88
C GLU A 41 46.97 -83.86 24.35
N SER A 42 46.40 -83.22 23.31
CA SER A 42 45.22 -83.69 22.57
C SER A 42 45.41 -83.66 21.05
N SER A 43 46.63 -83.43 20.57
CA SER A 43 46.94 -83.48 19.12
C SER A 43 47.03 -84.91 18.57
N ALA A 44 47.35 -85.91 19.41
CA ALA A 44 47.40 -87.31 19.01
C ALA A 44 46.00 -87.97 18.88
N GLY A 45 44.98 -87.41 19.54
CA GLY A 45 43.58 -87.86 19.43
C GLY A 45 42.79 -87.14 18.34
N LEU A 46 43.19 -85.94 17.93
CA LEU A 46 42.59 -85.22 16.80
C LEU A 46 43.19 -85.62 15.45
N PHE A 47 44.43 -86.13 15.42
CA PHE A 47 45.06 -86.63 14.19
C PHE A 47 44.41 -87.92 13.67
N PHE A 48 43.81 -88.74 14.56
CA PHE A 48 43.16 -90.00 14.18
C PHE A 48 41.69 -89.82 13.72
N CYS A 49 41.00 -88.76 14.16
CA CYS A 49 39.63 -88.47 13.69
C CYS A 49 39.60 -87.59 12.43
N PHE A 50 40.67 -86.86 12.12
CA PHE A 50 40.74 -86.04 10.90
C PHE A 50 40.97 -86.88 9.64
N ALA A 51 41.68 -88.01 9.76
CA ALA A 51 41.90 -88.96 8.65
C ALA A 51 40.68 -89.87 8.38
N GLU A 52 39.61 -89.74 9.18
CA GLU A 52 38.37 -90.51 9.08
C GLU A 52 37.17 -89.61 8.73
N LEU A 53 37.42 -88.38 8.28
CA LEU A 53 36.48 -87.73 7.37
C LEU A 53 36.69 -88.39 6.01
N ASP A 54 35.66 -89.12 5.58
CA ASP A 54 35.63 -89.75 4.28
C ASP A 54 36.02 -88.71 3.21
N GLU A 55 37.00 -89.04 2.38
CA GLU A 55 37.39 -88.20 1.24
C GLU A 55 36.16 -87.90 0.38
N GLU A 56 35.24 -88.87 0.32
CA GLU A 56 33.94 -88.76 -0.32
C GLU A 56 33.02 -87.71 0.34
N ASP A 57 33.05 -87.54 1.67
CA ASP A 57 32.28 -86.49 2.37
C ASP A 57 32.85 -85.09 2.13
N CYS A 58 34.17 -84.96 2.03
CA CYS A 58 34.82 -83.70 1.68
C CYS A 58 34.50 -83.29 0.23
N ASP A 59 34.56 -84.25 -0.69
CA ASP A 59 34.19 -84.01 -2.09
C ASP A 59 32.69 -83.76 -2.24
N ARG A 60 31.83 -84.43 -1.48
CA ARG A 60 30.39 -84.15 -1.44
C ARG A 60 30.12 -82.71 -1.02
N ARG A 61 30.71 -82.23 0.08
CA ARG A 61 30.56 -80.83 0.52
C ARG A 61 31.09 -79.82 -0.50
N ARG A 62 32.18 -80.14 -1.20
CA ARG A 62 32.70 -79.33 -2.30
C ARG A 62 31.69 -79.25 -3.45
N THR A 63 31.09 -80.37 -3.84
CA THR A 63 30.09 -80.40 -4.93
C THR A 63 28.81 -79.64 -4.56
N GLU A 64 28.34 -79.76 -3.32
CA GLU A 64 27.19 -78.99 -2.80
C GLU A 64 27.47 -77.48 -2.83
N CYS A 65 28.63 -77.04 -2.33
CA CYS A 65 29.03 -75.63 -2.38
C CYS A 65 29.14 -75.09 -3.81
N MET A 66 29.68 -75.89 -4.74
CA MET A 66 29.74 -75.52 -6.17
C MET A 66 28.34 -75.45 -6.80
N ALA A 67 27.42 -76.32 -6.41
CA ALA A 67 26.02 -76.28 -6.86
C ALA A 67 25.29 -75.04 -6.33
N ASP A 68 25.48 -74.71 -5.06
CA ASP A 68 24.92 -73.49 -4.44
C ASP A 68 25.45 -72.22 -5.13
N MET A 69 26.76 -72.17 -5.43
CA MET A 69 27.37 -71.05 -6.16
C MET A 69 26.81 -70.95 -7.59
N ALA A 70 26.64 -72.08 -8.29
CA ALA A 70 26.03 -72.09 -9.62
C ALA A 70 24.55 -71.63 -9.59
N ASP A 71 23.81 -72.01 -8.55
CA ASP A 71 22.43 -71.56 -8.36
C ASP A 71 22.34 -70.06 -8.04
N LEU A 72 23.27 -69.52 -7.23
CA LEU A 72 23.37 -68.09 -6.96
C LEU A 72 23.76 -67.30 -8.22
N GLU A 73 24.71 -67.79 -9.01
CA GLU A 73 25.09 -67.19 -10.29
C GLU A 73 23.90 -67.13 -11.25
N ARG A 74 23.12 -68.21 -11.34
CA ARG A 74 21.88 -68.24 -12.15
C ARG A 74 20.85 -67.22 -11.66
N GLN A 75 20.60 -67.16 -10.36
CA GLN A 75 19.67 -66.18 -9.80
C GLN A 75 20.13 -64.74 -10.08
N PHE A 76 21.43 -64.49 -10.00
CA PHE A 76 22.00 -63.19 -10.31
C PHE A 76 21.82 -62.82 -11.79
N THR A 77 22.03 -63.78 -12.72
CA THR A 77 21.77 -63.54 -14.14
C THR A 77 20.30 -63.29 -14.42
N ASP A 78 19.40 -64.05 -13.80
CA ASP A 78 17.96 -63.89 -13.99
C ASP A 78 17.48 -62.51 -13.49
N LEU A 79 17.94 -62.09 -12.30
CA LEU A 79 17.65 -60.78 -11.74
C LEU A 79 18.21 -59.65 -12.61
N LYS A 80 19.43 -59.81 -13.11
CA LYS A 80 20.06 -58.83 -14.02
C LYS A 80 19.25 -58.69 -15.31
N GLU A 81 18.83 -59.78 -15.92
CA GLU A 81 18.00 -59.76 -17.12
C GLU A 81 16.62 -59.15 -16.85
N GLN A 82 16.01 -59.45 -15.71
CA GLN A 82 14.75 -58.84 -15.31
C GLN A 82 14.89 -57.33 -15.15
N LEU A 83 15.93 -56.85 -14.48
CA LEU A 83 16.20 -55.42 -14.31
C LEU A 83 16.35 -54.71 -15.66
N TYR A 84 17.08 -55.30 -16.62
CA TYR A 84 17.20 -54.72 -17.96
C TYR A 84 15.89 -54.73 -18.73
N ARG A 85 15.10 -55.80 -18.65
CA ARG A 85 13.78 -55.87 -19.28
C ARG A 85 12.83 -54.80 -18.72
N GLU A 86 12.79 -54.64 -17.40
CA GLU A 86 12.02 -53.59 -16.73
C GLU A 86 12.49 -52.19 -17.15
N ARG A 87 13.81 -51.97 -17.20
CA ARG A 87 14.36 -50.68 -17.61
C ARG A 87 14.04 -50.35 -19.06
N MET A 88 14.16 -51.32 -19.97
CA MET A 88 13.79 -51.15 -21.37
C MET A 88 12.30 -50.83 -21.51
N SER A 89 11.43 -51.56 -20.80
CA SER A 89 9.99 -51.32 -20.80
C SER A 89 9.64 -49.90 -20.30
N GLN A 90 10.27 -49.41 -19.24
CA GLN A 90 10.07 -48.03 -18.77
C GLN A 90 10.45 -47.00 -19.85
N ILE A 91 11.56 -47.23 -20.55
CA ILE A 91 12.02 -46.33 -21.63
C ILE A 91 11.06 -46.38 -22.82
N GLU A 92 10.59 -47.58 -23.21
CA GLU A 92 9.63 -47.77 -24.29
C GLU A 92 8.31 -47.04 -24.01
N VAL A 93 7.79 -47.15 -22.78
CA VAL A 93 6.58 -46.42 -22.36
C VAL A 93 6.80 -44.90 -22.46
N LYS A 94 7.89 -44.38 -21.90
CA LYS A 94 8.20 -42.93 -21.99
C LYS A 94 8.39 -42.46 -23.42
N LEU A 95 9.01 -43.29 -24.27
CA LEU A 95 9.19 -42.99 -25.69
C LEU A 95 7.84 -42.93 -26.41
N GLU A 96 6.93 -43.84 -26.08
CA GLU A 96 5.59 -43.85 -26.67
C GLU A 96 4.74 -42.67 -26.18
N GLU A 97 4.79 -42.34 -24.90
CA GLU A 97 4.17 -41.13 -24.34
C GLU A 97 4.69 -39.86 -25.04
N ALA A 98 6.00 -39.79 -25.30
CA ALA A 98 6.60 -38.67 -26.03
C ALA A 98 6.16 -38.62 -27.50
N LYS A 99 6.11 -39.77 -28.19
CA LYS A 99 5.63 -39.86 -29.59
C LYS A 99 4.16 -39.49 -29.72
N MET A 100 3.32 -39.91 -28.78
CA MET A 100 1.91 -39.54 -28.72
C MET A 100 1.70 -38.08 -28.28
N GLY A 101 2.75 -37.40 -27.80
CA GLY A 101 2.66 -36.04 -27.27
C GLY A 101 1.87 -35.97 -25.96
N CYS A 102 1.74 -37.08 -25.24
CA CYS A 102 1.05 -37.19 -23.96
C CYS A 102 2.02 -37.18 -22.77
N ALA A 103 3.33 -37.03 -23.02
CA ALA A 103 4.34 -36.94 -21.97
C ALA A 103 4.00 -35.80 -20.98
N PRO A 104 3.72 -36.12 -19.70
CA PRO A 104 3.20 -35.16 -18.73
C PRO A 104 4.18 -34.00 -18.48
N GLU A 105 5.49 -34.29 -18.55
CA GLU A 105 6.58 -33.32 -18.41
C GLU A 105 6.47 -32.13 -19.38
N TYR A 106 5.83 -32.31 -20.54
CA TYR A 106 5.59 -31.25 -21.52
C TYR A 106 4.15 -30.74 -21.54
N VAL A 107 3.19 -31.65 -21.36
CA VAL A 107 1.76 -31.32 -21.39
C VAL A 107 1.39 -30.39 -20.25
N GLU A 108 1.90 -30.64 -19.03
CA GLU A 108 1.56 -29.84 -17.87
C GLU A 108 2.05 -28.38 -18.01
N PRO A 109 3.34 -28.09 -18.30
CA PRO A 109 3.79 -26.72 -18.55
C PRO A 109 3.05 -26.04 -19.71
N LEU A 110 2.69 -26.79 -20.75
CA LEU A 110 1.92 -26.25 -21.88
C LEU A 110 0.50 -25.86 -21.46
N THR A 111 -0.17 -26.66 -20.63
CA THR A 111 -1.49 -26.31 -20.09
C THR A 111 -1.42 -25.08 -19.19
N GLN A 112 -0.42 -25.00 -18.31
CA GLN A 112 -0.19 -23.84 -17.46
C GLN A 112 0.06 -22.56 -18.29
N LEU A 113 0.86 -22.67 -19.34
CA LEU A 113 1.11 -21.54 -20.25
C LEU A 113 -0.16 -21.07 -20.96
N ARG A 114 -1.01 -22.00 -21.40
CA ARG A 114 -2.31 -21.68 -22.02
C ARG A 114 -3.23 -20.94 -21.04
N VAL A 115 -3.32 -21.42 -19.80
CA VAL A 115 -4.10 -20.75 -18.74
C VAL A 115 -3.53 -19.35 -18.49
N ASN A 116 -2.21 -19.21 -18.33
CA ASN A 116 -1.57 -17.91 -18.12
C ASN A 116 -1.85 -16.94 -19.28
N MET A 117 -1.83 -17.41 -20.53
CA MET A 117 -2.19 -16.61 -21.69
C MET A 117 -3.65 -16.12 -21.59
N GLN A 118 -4.59 -17.02 -21.30
CA GLN A 118 -6.01 -16.69 -21.15
C GLN A 118 -6.22 -15.65 -20.05
N THR A 119 -5.67 -15.88 -18.85
CA THR A 119 -5.74 -14.94 -17.73
C THR A 119 -5.17 -13.57 -18.11
N ARG A 120 -4.02 -13.52 -18.79
CA ARG A 120 -3.44 -12.24 -19.24
C ARG A 120 -4.34 -11.52 -20.25
N THR A 121 -4.99 -12.23 -21.16
CA THR A 121 -5.93 -11.65 -22.12
C THR A 121 -7.17 -11.12 -21.41
N GLU A 122 -7.73 -11.85 -20.46
CA GLU A 122 -8.90 -11.44 -19.67
C GLU A 122 -8.60 -10.19 -18.84
N VAL A 123 -7.49 -10.20 -18.09
CA VAL A 123 -7.04 -9.05 -17.30
C VAL A 123 -6.81 -7.84 -18.19
N ALA A 124 -6.17 -8.01 -19.35
CA ALA A 124 -5.98 -6.91 -20.30
C ALA A 124 -7.31 -6.34 -20.80
N GLY A 125 -8.32 -7.20 -21.02
CA GLY A 125 -9.68 -6.81 -21.36
C GLY A 125 -10.33 -5.94 -20.27
N ILE A 126 -10.26 -6.40 -19.01
CA ILE A 126 -10.81 -5.67 -17.85
C ILE A 126 -10.11 -4.31 -17.69
N VAL A 127 -8.77 -4.28 -17.77
CA VAL A 127 -7.99 -3.04 -17.66
C VAL A 127 -8.37 -2.05 -18.75
N ARG A 128 -8.59 -2.52 -19.98
CA ARG A 128 -9.05 -1.67 -21.08
C ARG A 128 -10.42 -1.06 -20.76
N GLU A 129 -11.38 -1.85 -20.30
CA GLU A 129 -12.72 -1.37 -19.96
C GLU A 129 -12.66 -0.33 -18.83
N LEU A 130 -11.92 -0.61 -17.76
CA LEU A 130 -11.74 0.34 -16.65
C LEU A 130 -11.09 1.65 -17.09
N LYS A 131 -10.11 1.61 -18.00
CA LYS A 131 -9.52 2.82 -18.57
C LYS A 131 -10.54 3.63 -19.37
N ILE A 132 -11.37 2.98 -20.17
CA ILE A 132 -12.43 3.65 -20.95
C ILE A 132 -13.45 4.30 -20.00
N GLN A 133 -13.87 3.58 -18.95
CA GLN A 133 -14.78 4.12 -17.93
C GLN A 133 -14.16 5.29 -17.17
N ASN A 134 -12.87 5.21 -16.82
CA ASN A 134 -12.18 6.30 -16.17
C ASN A 134 -12.14 7.58 -17.04
N ILE A 135 -11.86 7.43 -18.35
CA ILE A 135 -11.89 8.55 -19.30
C ILE A 135 -13.29 9.15 -19.39
N ARG A 136 -14.34 8.31 -19.44
CA ARG A 136 -15.74 8.79 -19.45
C ARG A 136 -16.07 9.58 -18.18
N ASN A 137 -15.70 9.05 -17.01
CA ASN A 137 -15.96 9.72 -15.73
C ASN A 137 -15.21 11.05 -15.64
N GLN A 138 -13.96 11.12 -16.10
CA GLN A 138 -13.20 12.37 -16.16
C GLN A 138 -13.87 13.38 -17.08
N TYR A 139 -14.30 12.94 -18.27
CA TYR A 139 -15.01 13.79 -19.22
C TYR A 139 -16.31 14.35 -18.65
N GLU A 140 -17.12 13.51 -17.99
CA GLU A 140 -18.37 13.92 -17.37
C GLU A 140 -18.16 14.89 -16.20
N ALA A 141 -17.15 14.63 -15.36
CA ALA A 141 -16.78 15.50 -14.25
C ALA A 141 -16.33 16.88 -14.76
N GLU A 142 -15.49 16.92 -15.79
CA GLU A 142 -15.00 18.17 -16.39
C GLU A 142 -16.15 18.97 -17.03
N LEU A 143 -17.07 18.28 -17.70
CA LEU A 143 -18.26 18.89 -18.28
C LEU A 143 -19.14 19.52 -17.19
N GLN A 144 -19.33 18.84 -16.07
CA GLN A 144 -20.09 19.36 -14.93
C GLN A 144 -19.37 20.55 -14.28
N ALA A 145 -18.06 20.45 -14.03
CA ALA A 145 -17.26 21.51 -13.44
C ALA A 145 -17.31 22.79 -14.31
N THR A 146 -17.14 22.65 -15.63
CA THR A 146 -17.20 23.77 -16.58
C THR A 146 -18.59 24.43 -16.58
N ARG A 147 -19.67 23.64 -16.55
CA ARG A 147 -21.04 24.16 -16.49
C ARG A 147 -21.28 24.95 -15.20
N GLN A 148 -20.91 24.38 -14.05
CA GLN A 148 -21.06 25.04 -12.75
C GLN A 148 -20.22 26.30 -12.65
N HIS A 149 -19.00 26.28 -13.18
CA HIS A 149 -18.13 27.45 -13.25
C HIS A 149 -18.77 28.55 -14.09
N PHE A 150 -19.27 28.23 -15.28
CA PHE A 150 -19.96 29.20 -16.15
C PHE A 150 -21.21 29.79 -15.48
N GLU A 151 -22.04 28.97 -14.84
CA GLU A 151 -23.23 29.44 -14.13
C GLU A 151 -22.86 30.36 -12.96
N SER A 152 -21.80 30.02 -12.22
CA SER A 152 -21.29 30.83 -11.10
C SER A 152 -20.76 32.18 -11.56
N GLU A 153 -19.94 32.21 -12.61
CA GLU A 153 -19.39 33.44 -13.20
C GLU A 153 -20.50 34.35 -13.73
N LYS A 154 -21.52 33.76 -14.37
CA LYS A 154 -22.70 34.52 -14.82
C LYS A 154 -23.42 35.18 -13.65
N LEU A 155 -23.63 34.46 -12.55
CA LEU A 155 -24.28 35.00 -11.35
C LEU A 155 -23.44 36.11 -10.71
N LEU A 156 -22.13 35.87 -10.57
CA LEU A 156 -21.17 36.86 -10.06
C LEU A 156 -21.20 38.16 -10.85
N LEU A 157 -21.20 38.06 -12.19
CA LEU A 157 -21.25 39.24 -13.05
C LEU A 157 -22.57 40.02 -12.88
N VAL A 158 -23.70 39.31 -12.75
CA VAL A 158 -25.00 39.95 -12.51
C VAL A 158 -25.00 40.69 -11.16
N ASP A 159 -24.45 40.08 -10.11
CA ASP A 159 -24.34 40.71 -8.80
C ASP A 159 -23.38 41.89 -8.81
N GLU A 160 -22.25 41.80 -9.53
CA GLU A 160 -21.31 42.90 -9.72
C GLU A 160 -21.98 44.09 -10.43
N MET A 161 -22.66 43.84 -11.55
CA MET A 161 -23.41 44.88 -12.27
C MET A 161 -24.50 45.52 -11.39
N ARG A 162 -25.21 44.70 -10.61
CA ARG A 162 -26.21 45.19 -9.67
C ARG A 162 -25.58 46.09 -8.60
N ASN A 163 -24.48 45.66 -7.99
CA ASN A 163 -23.75 46.43 -6.98
C ASN A 163 -23.22 47.74 -7.56
N GLU A 164 -22.71 47.76 -8.80
CA GLU A 164 -22.29 48.99 -9.46
C GLU A 164 -23.43 49.99 -9.64
N ILE A 165 -24.62 49.51 -10.01
CA ILE A 165 -25.81 50.36 -10.17
C ILE A 165 -26.26 50.89 -8.81
N GLU A 166 -26.34 50.03 -7.79
CA GLU A 166 -26.70 50.42 -6.41
C GLU A 166 -25.72 51.46 -5.85
N GLU A 167 -24.42 51.29 -6.11
CA GLU A 167 -23.37 52.24 -5.72
C GLU A 167 -23.49 53.57 -6.48
N LYS A 168 -23.77 53.54 -7.79
CA LYS A 168 -24.03 54.75 -8.60
C LYS A 168 -25.25 55.50 -8.08
N ILE A 169 -26.33 54.79 -7.72
CA ILE A 169 -27.52 55.40 -7.10
C ILE A 169 -27.15 56.06 -5.78
N ARG A 170 -26.43 55.35 -4.89
CA ARG A 170 -26.04 55.88 -3.59
C ARG A 170 -25.20 57.16 -3.71
N ARG A 171 -24.21 57.18 -4.62
CA ARG A 171 -23.40 58.38 -4.87
C ARG A 171 -24.24 59.55 -5.37
N LEU A 172 -25.20 59.31 -6.27
CA LEU A 172 -26.11 60.36 -6.73
C LEU A 172 -27.01 60.88 -5.62
N GLU A 173 -27.44 60.02 -4.69
CA GLU A 173 -28.20 60.42 -3.51
C GLU A 173 -27.36 61.25 -2.55
N GLU A 174 -26.11 60.84 -2.29
CA GLU A 174 -25.14 61.60 -1.49
C GLU A 174 -24.83 62.96 -2.13
N ASP A 175 -24.58 63.00 -3.44
CA ASP A 175 -24.35 64.23 -4.19
C ASP A 175 -25.57 65.16 -4.11
N ARG A 176 -26.80 64.63 -4.26
CA ARG A 176 -28.04 65.40 -4.09
C ARG A 176 -28.14 65.97 -2.68
N HIS A 177 -27.95 65.15 -1.65
CA HIS A 177 -27.97 65.60 -0.25
C HIS A 177 -26.88 66.64 0.04
N SER A 178 -25.70 66.51 -0.57
CA SER A 178 -24.62 67.50 -0.44
C SER A 178 -24.97 68.83 -1.10
N ALA A 179 -25.63 68.80 -2.27
CA ALA A 179 -26.08 69.98 -2.98
C ALA A 179 -27.23 70.68 -2.23
N ASP A 180 -28.16 69.92 -1.66
CA ASP A 180 -29.25 70.43 -0.82
C ASP A 180 -28.68 71.11 0.43
N LEU A 181 -27.77 70.46 1.16
CA LEU A 181 -27.11 71.02 2.34
C LEU A 181 -26.29 72.29 2.00
N SER A 182 -25.58 72.28 0.87
CA SER A 182 -24.87 73.45 0.37
C SER A 182 -25.84 74.60 0.09
N THR A 183 -26.95 74.33 -0.60
CA THR A 183 -28.00 75.32 -0.90
C THR A 183 -28.60 75.91 0.38
N ASP A 184 -28.87 75.08 1.39
CA ASP A 184 -29.37 75.53 2.70
C ASP A 184 -28.34 76.43 3.42
N LEU A 185 -27.05 76.08 3.41
CA LEU A 185 -25.98 76.92 3.99
C LEU A 185 -25.80 78.26 3.27
N TRP A 186 -25.93 78.30 1.94
CA TRP A 186 -25.87 79.53 1.16
C TRP A 186 -27.09 80.42 1.42
N THR A 187 -28.29 79.85 1.48
CA THR A 187 -29.51 80.60 1.80
C THR A 187 -29.51 81.10 3.25
N GLU A 188 -29.02 80.33 4.22
CA GLU A 188 -28.83 80.77 5.60
C GLU A 188 -27.82 81.92 5.69
N SER A 189 -26.70 81.84 4.96
CA SER A 189 -25.72 82.93 4.87
C SER A 189 -26.30 84.22 4.28
N GLU A 190 -27.19 84.13 3.30
CA GLU A 190 -27.93 85.27 2.76
C GLU A 190 -28.96 85.82 3.76
N GLN A 191 -29.66 84.95 4.50
CA GLN A 191 -30.61 85.35 5.53
C GLN A 191 -29.90 86.05 6.70
N VAL A 192 -28.72 85.59 7.13
CA VAL A 192 -27.91 86.25 8.16
C VAL A 192 -27.41 87.62 7.68
N LYS A 193 -27.04 87.76 6.40
CA LYS A 193 -26.66 89.06 5.80
C LYS A 193 -27.84 90.02 5.68
N ARG A 194 -29.04 89.53 5.37
CA ARG A 194 -30.29 90.32 5.38
C ARG A 194 -30.74 90.68 6.80
N SER A 195 -30.56 89.79 7.77
CA SER A 195 -30.90 90.01 9.18
C SER A 195 -29.94 90.98 9.88
N ARG A 196 -28.66 91.05 9.49
CA ARG A 196 -27.72 92.06 10.02
C ARG A 196 -28.05 93.51 9.64
N ARG A 197 -28.92 93.74 8.64
CA ARG A 197 -29.45 95.09 8.32
C ARG A 197 -30.67 95.49 9.16
N LYS A 198 -31.14 94.61 10.05
CA LYS A 198 -32.23 94.87 11.01
C LYS A 198 -31.87 94.22 12.34
N THR A 199 -31.02 94.86 13.14
CA THR A 199 -30.88 94.46 14.55
C THR A 199 -30.69 95.71 15.41
N ASP A 200 -31.81 96.07 16.03
CA ASP A 200 -32.04 97.05 17.09
C ASP A 200 -31.37 96.58 18.40
N PRO A 201 -30.65 97.44 19.16
CA PRO A 201 -29.78 97.04 20.27
C PRO A 201 -30.50 96.85 21.62
N LEU A 202 -31.59 96.09 21.69
CA LEU A 202 -32.27 95.81 22.96
C LEU A 202 -32.78 94.37 23.07
N HIS A 203 -32.30 93.70 24.12
CA HIS A 203 -32.87 92.59 24.90
C HIS A 203 -32.17 91.20 24.91
N PRO A 204 -32.17 90.51 26.09
CA PRO A 204 -30.99 89.78 26.57
C PRO A 204 -31.24 88.33 27.04
N LYS A 205 -30.16 87.73 27.55
CA LYS A 205 -30.03 86.62 28.53
C LYS A 205 -30.08 85.18 28.01
N LYS A 206 -28.87 84.62 27.97
CA LYS A 206 -28.53 83.19 28.03
C LYS A 206 -29.21 82.54 29.25
N LYS A 207 -29.95 81.45 29.04
CA LYS A 207 -30.40 80.56 30.13
C LYS A 207 -29.19 79.80 30.68
N LYS A 208 -28.95 79.90 31.98
CA LYS A 208 -27.94 79.12 32.72
C LYS A 208 -28.47 77.70 32.92
N THR A 209 -27.65 76.70 32.60
CA THR A 209 -27.91 75.28 32.84
C THR A 209 -28.04 75.02 34.35
N VAL A 210 -29.08 74.32 34.76
CA VAL A 210 -29.38 73.99 36.16
C VAL A 210 -28.45 72.87 36.62
N THR A 211 -27.58 73.14 37.60
CA THR A 211 -26.78 72.14 38.29
C THR A 211 -27.65 71.36 39.27
N ILE A 212 -27.94 70.11 38.94
CA ILE A 212 -28.61 69.17 39.85
C ILE A 212 -27.55 68.56 40.75
N SER A 213 -27.56 68.93 42.03
CA SER A 213 -26.75 68.29 43.09
C SER A 213 -27.62 67.24 43.78
N GLY A 214 -27.41 65.97 43.44
CA GLY A 214 -28.07 64.80 44.02
C GLY A 214 -27.56 63.51 43.36
N PRO A 215 -27.62 62.34 44.03
CA PRO A 215 -27.08 61.10 43.50
C PRO A 215 -27.83 60.72 42.21
N PHE A 216 -27.09 60.72 41.10
CA PHE A 216 -27.60 60.42 39.77
C PHE A 216 -27.42 58.93 39.49
N LEU A 217 -28.49 58.24 39.09
CA LEU A 217 -28.39 56.87 38.61
C LEU A 217 -27.87 56.92 37.17
N VAL A 218 -26.60 56.58 36.95
CA VAL A 218 -26.02 56.47 35.61
C VAL A 218 -26.43 55.12 35.02
N TYR A 219 -27.32 55.14 34.03
CA TYR A 219 -27.72 53.93 33.30
C TYR A 219 -26.69 53.51 32.22
N GLN A 220 -25.74 54.38 31.90
CA GLN A 220 -24.72 54.12 30.89
C GLN A 220 -23.43 53.64 31.54
N LEU A 221 -22.93 52.49 31.10
CA LEU A 221 -21.60 52.00 31.47
C LEU A 221 -20.54 52.99 30.99
N LYS A 222 -19.44 53.11 31.73
CA LYS A 222 -18.31 53.95 31.30
C LYS A 222 -17.69 53.33 30.05
N GLU A 223 -17.15 54.16 29.16
CA GLU A 223 -16.47 53.70 27.94
C GLU A 223 -15.34 52.70 28.23
N ASN A 224 -14.68 52.80 29.39
CA ASN A 224 -13.69 51.83 29.84
C ASN A 224 -14.26 50.42 30.08
N ASP A 225 -15.43 50.33 30.73
CA ASP A 225 -16.07 49.05 31.04
C ASP A 225 -16.57 48.39 29.74
N ILE A 226 -17.06 49.20 28.79
CA ILE A 226 -17.47 48.76 27.45
C ILE A 226 -16.26 48.22 26.66
N LEU A 227 -15.11 48.90 26.73
CA LEU A 227 -13.88 48.47 26.07
C LEU A 227 -13.30 47.19 26.67
N GLU A 228 -13.35 47.05 27.99
CA GLU A 228 -12.92 45.84 28.69
C GLU A 228 -13.77 44.63 28.27
N ASP A 229 -15.09 44.75 28.29
CA ASP A 229 -16.01 43.70 27.85
C ASP A 229 -15.82 43.36 26.36
N TRP A 230 -15.63 44.36 25.50
CA TRP A 230 -15.38 44.15 24.08
C TRP A 230 -14.09 43.35 23.84
N THR A 231 -13.02 43.64 24.59
CA THR A 231 -11.78 42.87 24.52
C THR A 231 -11.94 41.45 25.07
N ALA A 232 -12.70 41.26 26.15
CA ALA A 232 -13.00 39.95 26.70
C ALA A 232 -13.77 39.06 25.71
N ILE A 233 -14.79 39.61 25.05
CA ILE A 233 -15.58 38.93 24.01
C ILE A 233 -14.70 38.52 22.84
N ARG A 234 -13.83 39.43 22.38
CA ARG A 234 -12.91 39.16 21.26
C ARG A 234 -11.91 38.06 21.60
N LYS A 235 -11.36 38.06 22.82
CA LYS A 235 -10.43 37.04 23.32
C LYS A 235 -11.08 35.66 23.39
N MET A 236 -12.31 35.56 23.91
CA MET A 236 -13.07 34.30 23.94
C MET A 236 -13.46 33.81 22.54
N THR A 237 -13.82 34.71 21.63
CA THR A 237 -14.17 34.35 20.25
C THR A 237 -12.99 33.72 19.51
N VAL A 238 -11.78 34.27 19.71
CA VAL A 238 -10.55 33.71 19.13
C VAL A 238 -10.19 32.37 19.78
N ALA A 239 -10.31 32.24 21.10
CA ALA A 239 -10.07 30.98 21.80
C ALA A 239 -11.03 29.86 21.35
N ARG A 240 -12.32 30.20 21.15
CA ARG A 240 -13.34 29.27 20.64
C ARG A 240 -13.05 28.80 19.22
N ARG A 241 -12.56 29.67 18.33
CA ARG A 241 -12.12 29.26 16.97
C ARG A 241 -10.93 28.30 17.02
N ARG A 242 -9.98 28.51 17.95
CA ARG A 242 -8.81 27.61 18.11
C ARG A 242 -9.22 26.22 18.62
N LEU A 243 -10.21 26.13 19.51
CA LEU A 243 -10.76 24.84 20.00
C LEU A 243 -11.59 24.11 18.92
N SER A 244 -12.33 24.86 18.09
CA SER A 244 -13.08 24.30 16.95
C SER A 244 -12.17 23.70 15.87
N ALA A 245 -10.98 24.27 15.65
CA ALA A 245 -10.02 23.76 14.67
C ALA A 245 -9.26 22.51 15.14
N GLY A 246 -9.18 22.26 16.46
CA GLY A 246 -8.50 21.10 17.03
C GLY A 246 -9.34 19.82 17.16
N SER A 247 -10.66 19.88 16.92
CA SER A 247 -11.57 18.74 17.13
C SER A 247 -11.82 17.89 15.87
N HIS A 248 -11.24 18.23 14.72
CA HIS A 248 -11.43 17.48 13.46
C HIS A 248 -10.31 16.47 13.15
N SER A 249 -9.29 16.30 13.99
CA SER A 249 -8.14 15.40 13.71
C SER A 249 -8.10 14.09 14.53
N HIS A 250 -9.04 13.83 15.44
CA HIS A 250 -9.04 12.59 16.25
C HIS A 250 -10.44 11.96 16.36
N ARG A 251 -10.96 11.41 15.25
CA ARG A 251 -12.04 10.40 15.32
C ARG A 251 -12.05 9.48 14.08
N SER A 252 -10.98 8.73 13.88
CA SER A 252 -10.96 7.56 13.00
C SER A 252 -10.09 6.49 13.64
N GLY A 253 -10.70 5.67 14.50
CA GLY A 253 -10.01 4.55 15.14
C GLY A 253 -10.90 3.78 16.11
N ARG A 254 -11.39 2.63 15.64
CA ARG A 254 -11.91 1.45 16.37
C ARG A 254 -13.32 1.54 16.95
N GLU A 255 -14.26 0.74 16.42
CA GLU A 255 -14.62 -0.60 16.94
C GLU A 255 -15.70 -1.28 16.07
N ASN A 256 -15.80 -2.61 16.20
CA ASN A 256 -16.69 -3.61 15.57
C ASN A 256 -16.10 -4.27 14.30
N GLY A 257 -15.73 -5.56 14.25
CA GLY A 257 -16.07 -6.69 15.11
C GLY A 257 -17.24 -7.51 14.54
N MET A 258 -16.89 -8.59 13.83
CA MET A 258 -17.66 -9.83 13.56
C MET A 258 -18.86 -9.83 12.58
N GLY A 259 -18.84 -10.85 11.70
CA GLY A 259 -19.92 -11.32 10.82
C GLY A 259 -19.78 -10.81 9.38
N ASP A 260 -19.70 -11.60 8.31
CA ASP A 260 -20.00 -13.01 8.17
C ASP A 260 -19.28 -13.56 6.93
N ARG A 261 -18.98 -14.85 7.02
CA ARG A 261 -18.36 -15.68 5.98
C ARG A 261 -19.46 -16.11 5.02
N LEU A 262 -19.40 -15.69 3.77
CA LEU A 262 -20.18 -16.31 2.70
C LEU A 262 -19.19 -16.81 1.63
N ASP A 263 -18.91 -18.11 1.75
CA ASP A 263 -18.48 -18.92 0.62
C ASP A 263 -19.64 -18.98 -0.38
N TYR A 264 -19.42 -18.45 -1.59
CA TYR A 264 -19.88 -18.99 -2.88
C TYR A 264 -19.06 -18.34 -4.00
#